data_AF-A0A7S1MFX7-F1
#
_entry.id   AF-A0A7S1MFX7-F1
#
_cell.length_a   1.000
_cell.length_b   1.000
_cell.length_c   1.000
_cell.angle_alpha   90.00
_cell.angle_beta   90.00
_cell.angle_gamma   90.00
#
_symmetry.space_group_name_H-M   'P 1'
#
loop_
_entity.id
_entity.type
_entity.pdbx_description
1 polymer ?
#
loop_
_entity_poly.entity_id
_entity_poly.type
_entity_poly.pdbx_seq_one_letter_code
_entity_poly.pdbx_strand_id
1 'polypeptide(L)'
;EEARALIAAGDSGWRCAAVGPTSAGSWKAPDIVVLESPAQQTAPVVDCVCRRAAALVGVPESHCEAPQLVRHLHGQLNRGHVDYFSADCKDHGLLYLGGQRVASVLIDLTTLPDGCGGGTVFPRVGVAAPAVL
;
A
#
# COMPACT_ATOMS: atom_id res chain seq x y z
N GLU A 1 -18.61 0.41 5.68
CA GLU A 1 -18.52 -1.02 6.03
C GLU A 1 -17.23 -1.70 5.56
N GLU A 2 -16.97 -1.87 4.24
CA GLU A 2 -15.79 -2.61 3.76
C GLU A 2 -14.45 -2.03 4.25
N ALA A 3 -14.27 -0.71 4.23
CA ALA A 3 -13.06 -0.07 4.74
C ALA A 3 -12.79 -0.36 6.22
N ARG A 4 -13.85 -0.36 7.06
CA ARG A 4 -13.74 -0.71 8.48
C ARG A 4 -13.37 -2.18 8.66
N ALA A 5 -13.97 -3.07 7.87
CA ALA A 5 -13.67 -4.50 7.91
C ALA A 5 -12.23 -4.80 7.48
N LEU A 6 -11.68 -4.08 6.49
CA LEU A 6 -10.28 -4.17 6.10
C LEU A 6 -9.36 -3.70 7.24
N ILE A 7 -9.64 -2.54 7.85
CA ILE A 7 -8.85 -2.03 8.98
C ILE A 7 -8.83 -3.05 10.12
N ALA A 8 -10.00 -3.58 10.50
CA ALA A 8 -10.12 -4.57 11.57
C ALA A 8 -9.33 -5.86 11.27
N ALA A 9 -9.22 -6.26 10.00
CA ALA A 9 -8.43 -7.43 9.60
C ALA A 9 -6.91 -7.25 9.86
N GLY A 10 -6.42 -6.01 9.97
CA GLY A 10 -5.01 -5.70 10.21
C GLY A 10 -4.63 -5.40 11.67
N ASP A 11 -5.61 -5.27 12.58
CA ASP A 11 -5.40 -4.68 13.92
C ASP A 11 -4.32 -5.38 14.77
N SER A 12 -4.13 -6.69 14.60
CA SER A 12 -3.13 -7.45 15.38
C SER A 12 -1.75 -7.53 14.73
N GLY A 13 -1.56 -7.03 13.50
CA GLY A 13 -0.39 -7.31 12.66
C GLY A 13 0.51 -6.13 12.34
N TRP A 14 0.24 -4.94 12.90
CA TRP A 14 0.98 -3.72 12.58
C TRP A 14 2.46 -3.83 12.93
N ARG A 15 3.33 -3.55 11.95
CA ARG A 15 4.76 -3.35 12.16
C ARG A 15 5.04 -1.86 12.23
N CYS A 16 5.75 -1.44 13.28
CA CYS A 16 6.09 -0.04 13.50
C CYS A 16 6.98 0.52 12.40
N ALA A 17 6.73 1.78 12.05
CA ALA A 17 7.54 2.57 11.15
C ALA A 17 9.05 2.55 11.44
N ALA A 18 9.84 2.35 10.38
CA ALA A 18 11.27 2.65 10.41
C ALA A 18 11.51 4.17 10.44
N VAL A 19 12.57 4.59 11.12
CA VAL A 19 13.03 5.98 11.18
C VAL A 19 14.31 6.11 10.35
N GLY A 20 14.36 7.10 9.45
CA GLY A 20 15.53 7.36 8.63
C GLY A 20 16.04 8.81 8.76
N PRO A 21 17.33 9.06 8.52
CA PRO A 21 17.89 10.41 8.54
C PRO A 21 17.53 11.20 7.27
N THR A 22 17.47 12.53 7.38
CA THR A 22 17.42 13.50 6.27
C THR A 22 18.42 14.64 6.53
N SER A 23 18.68 15.47 5.52
CA SER A 23 19.45 16.71 5.67
C SER A 23 18.77 17.78 6.55
N ALA A 24 17.47 17.62 6.86
CA ALA A 24 16.65 18.57 7.62
C ALA A 24 16.06 18.00 8.93
N GLY A 25 16.48 16.80 9.36
CA GLY A 25 15.92 16.11 10.54
C GLY A 25 15.75 14.60 10.30
N SER A 26 14.77 13.96 10.96
CA SER A 26 14.40 12.56 10.73
C SER A 26 13.04 12.45 10.03
N TRP A 27 12.90 11.47 9.14
CA TRP A 27 11.61 11.09 8.57
C TRP A 27 11.15 9.78 9.18
N LYS A 28 9.83 9.60 9.24
CA LYS A 28 9.20 8.38 9.76
C LYS A 28 8.41 7.73 8.63
N ALA A 29 8.69 6.45 8.37
CA ALA A 29 7.88 5.62 7.48
C ALA A 29 6.45 5.48 8.04
N PRO A 30 5.48 5.02 7.24
CA PRO A 30 4.19 4.59 7.78
C PRO A 30 4.29 3.25 8.53
N ASP A 31 3.30 2.96 9.35
CA ASP A 31 3.07 1.61 9.87
C ASP A 31 2.47 0.74 8.76
N ILE A 32 2.90 -0.52 8.66
CA ILE A 32 2.45 -1.44 7.60
C ILE A 32 2.04 -2.78 8.20
N VAL A 33 0.96 -3.35 7.69
CA VAL A 33 0.59 -4.76 7.88
C VAL A 33 0.22 -5.36 6.53
N VAL A 34 0.72 -6.56 6.26
CA VAL A 34 0.30 -7.34 5.09
C VAL A 34 -0.83 -8.25 5.54
N LEU A 35 -1.97 -8.23 4.84
CA LEU A 35 -3.11 -9.09 5.09
C LEU A 35 -2.88 -10.49 4.50
N GLU A 36 -1.76 -11.10 4.88
CA GLU A 36 -1.48 -12.52 4.64
C GLU A 36 -2.13 -13.35 5.76
N SER A 37 -2.80 -14.44 5.39
CA SER A 37 -3.15 -15.48 6.36
C SER A 37 -2.23 -16.67 6.15
N PRO A 38 -1.38 -17.05 7.13
CA PRO A 38 -0.61 -18.31 7.09
C PRO A 38 -1.52 -19.55 7.04
N ALA A 39 -2.82 -19.38 7.28
CA ALA A 39 -3.80 -20.44 7.37
C ALA A 39 -5.10 -20.04 6.65
N GLN A 40 -5.05 -19.81 5.34
CA GLN A 40 -6.21 -19.94 4.42
C GLN A 40 -7.56 -19.33 4.88
N GLN A 41 -7.53 -18.27 5.70
CA GLN A 41 -8.70 -17.53 6.13
C GLN A 41 -8.37 -16.05 5.95
N THR A 42 -8.28 -15.64 4.68
CA THR A 42 -8.43 -14.22 4.35
C THR A 42 -9.86 -13.84 4.73
N ALA A 43 -10.04 -12.69 5.38
CA ALA A 43 -11.38 -12.19 5.65
C ALA A 43 -12.11 -12.01 4.30
N PRO A 44 -13.39 -12.40 4.15
CA PRO A 44 -14.09 -12.34 2.85
C PRO A 44 -14.04 -10.98 2.14
N VAL A 45 -13.89 -9.89 2.91
CA VAL A 45 -13.71 -8.54 2.38
C VAL A 45 -12.41 -8.36 1.60
N VAL A 46 -11.33 -9.04 2.00
CA VAL A 46 -10.02 -9.00 1.32
C VAL A 46 -10.17 -9.60 -0.08
N ASP A 47 -10.75 -10.79 -0.19
CA ASP A 47 -10.97 -11.46 -1.48
C ASP A 47 -11.89 -10.62 -2.40
N CYS A 48 -12.95 -10.03 -1.85
CA CYS A 48 -13.83 -9.13 -2.60
C CYS A 48 -13.08 -7.93 -3.19
N VAL A 49 -12.19 -7.33 -2.42
CA VAL A 49 -11.39 -6.17 -2.84
C VAL A 49 -10.34 -6.58 -3.88
N CYS A 50 -9.63 -7.70 -3.66
CA CYS A 50 -8.66 -8.23 -4.62
C CYS A 50 -9.31 -8.52 -5.97
N ARG A 51 -10.50 -9.15 -5.99
CA ARG A 51 -11.24 -9.42 -7.22
C ARG A 51 -11.63 -8.15 -7.96
N ARG A 52 -12.13 -7.13 -7.25
CA ARG A 52 -12.48 -5.83 -7.85
C ARG A 52 -11.25 -5.11 -8.38
N ALA A 53 -10.14 -5.12 -7.65
CA ALA A 53 -8.88 -4.52 -8.08
C ALA A 53 -8.33 -5.20 -9.35
N ALA A 54 -8.30 -6.54 -9.36
CA ALA A 54 -7.86 -7.32 -10.52
C ALA A 54 -8.72 -7.05 -11.76
N ALA A 55 -10.05 -6.99 -11.59
CA ALA A 55 -10.96 -6.63 -12.66
C ALA A 55 -10.75 -5.18 -13.17
N LEU A 56 -10.49 -4.23 -12.27
CA LEU A 56 -10.23 -2.83 -12.62
C LEU A 56 -9.00 -2.66 -13.51
N VAL A 57 -7.92 -3.40 -13.23
CA VAL A 57 -6.67 -3.31 -14.00
C VAL A 57 -6.58 -4.33 -15.14
N GLY A 58 -7.57 -5.21 -15.29
CA GLY A 58 -7.66 -6.18 -16.38
C GLY A 58 -6.69 -7.36 -16.25
N VAL A 59 -6.41 -7.83 -15.03
CA VAL A 59 -5.54 -9.00 -14.77
C VAL A 59 -6.29 -10.13 -14.05
N PRO A 60 -5.83 -11.39 -14.14
CA PRO A 60 -6.36 -12.48 -13.32
C PRO A 60 -6.26 -12.21 -11.81
N GLU A 61 -7.28 -12.61 -11.04
CA GLU A 61 -7.29 -12.49 -9.57
C GLU A 61 -6.08 -13.18 -8.92
N SER A 62 -5.57 -14.25 -9.54
CA SER A 62 -4.37 -14.98 -9.10
C SER A 62 -3.06 -14.18 -9.19
N HIS A 63 -3.06 -13.02 -9.87
CA HIS A 63 -1.91 -12.11 -9.91
C HIS A 63 -1.97 -11.02 -8.83
N CYS A 64 -3.04 -10.99 -8.02
CA CYS A 64 -3.13 -10.06 -6.91
C CYS A 64 -2.21 -10.52 -5.78
N GLU A 65 -1.24 -9.67 -5.43
CA GLU A 65 -0.46 -9.85 -4.20
C GLU A 65 -1.37 -9.67 -2.97
N ALA A 66 -0.92 -10.18 -1.81
CA ALA A 66 -1.60 -9.97 -0.55
C ALA A 66 -1.70 -8.45 -0.26
N PRO A 67 -2.90 -7.91 0.05
CA PRO A 67 -3.06 -6.47 0.27
C PRO A 67 -2.24 -5.97 1.45
N GLN A 68 -1.63 -4.80 1.29
CA GLN A 68 -0.89 -4.11 2.34
C GLN A 68 -1.74 -2.97 2.89
N LEU A 69 -2.02 -2.98 4.18
CA LEU A 69 -2.58 -1.81 4.86
C LEU A 69 -1.45 -0.92 5.33
N VAL A 70 -1.61 0.37 5.08
CA VAL A 70 -0.63 1.40 5.41
C VAL A 70 -1.31 2.46 6.25
N ARG A 71 -0.79 2.72 7.45
CA ARG A 71 -1.30 3.76 8.34
C ARG A 71 -0.26 4.85 8.51
N HIS A 72 -0.66 6.07 8.14
CA HIS A 72 0.14 7.27 8.35
C HIS A 72 -0.33 7.99 9.63
N LEU A 73 0.56 8.10 10.59
CA LEU A 73 0.43 8.93 11.78
C LEU A 73 1.02 10.32 11.51
N HIS A 74 0.79 11.25 12.43
CA HIS A 74 1.27 12.63 12.30
C HIS A 74 2.80 12.69 12.05
N GLY A 75 3.19 13.36 10.96
CA GLY A 75 4.59 13.51 10.54
C GLY A 75 5.19 12.31 9.82
N GLN A 76 4.43 11.23 9.58
CA GLN A 76 4.87 10.13 8.71
C GLN A 76 4.61 10.46 7.25
N LEU A 77 5.47 9.95 6.36
CA LEU A 77 5.32 10.10 4.92
C LEU A 77 5.88 8.89 4.18
N ASN A 78 5.30 8.60 3.02
CA ASN A 78 5.88 7.68 2.06
C ASN A 78 6.82 8.44 1.11
N ARG A 79 8.05 7.99 0.96
CA ARG A 79 9.02 8.64 0.06
C ARG A 79 8.69 8.29 -1.38
N GLY A 80 9.02 9.18 -2.32
CA GLY A 80 8.89 8.89 -3.74
C GLY A 80 9.65 7.62 -4.10
N HIS A 81 8.92 6.63 -4.61
CA HIS A 81 9.44 5.35 -5.06
C HIS A 81 8.65 4.89 -6.29
N VAL A 82 9.04 3.74 -6.82
CA VAL A 82 8.32 3.02 -7.85
C VAL A 82 7.92 1.66 -7.28
N ASP A 83 6.74 1.19 -7.66
CA ASP A 83 6.21 -0.07 -7.13
C ASP A 83 6.78 -1.29 -7.86
N TYR A 84 7.29 -1.09 -9.10
CA TYR A 84 7.93 -2.13 -9.88
C TYR A 84 9.30 -2.49 -9.31
N PHE A 85 9.66 -3.76 -9.41
CA PHE A 85 10.96 -4.27 -9.01
C PHE A 85 12.05 -3.75 -9.94
N SER A 86 13.16 -3.32 -9.36
CA SER A 86 14.31 -2.89 -10.14
C SER A 86 15.07 -4.10 -10.69
N ALA A 87 15.70 -3.97 -11.86
CA ALA A 87 16.55 -5.05 -12.39
C ALA A 87 17.89 -5.17 -11.66
N ASP A 88 18.03 -4.57 -10.47
CA ASP A 88 19.22 -4.67 -9.66
C ASP A 88 19.33 -6.04 -8.98
N CYS A 89 20.48 -6.32 -8.37
CA CYS A 89 20.72 -7.61 -7.74
C CYS A 89 19.78 -7.91 -6.56
N LYS A 90 19.10 -6.91 -5.98
CA LYS A 90 18.25 -7.09 -4.80
C LYS A 90 16.89 -7.67 -5.16
N ASP A 91 16.29 -7.19 -6.25
CA ASP A 91 14.96 -7.63 -6.66
C ASP A 91 14.99 -8.73 -7.74
N HIS A 92 16.17 -9.13 -8.24
CA HIS A 92 16.30 -10.13 -9.31
C HIS A 92 15.58 -11.46 -8.98
N GLY A 93 15.63 -11.92 -7.72
CA GLY A 93 14.93 -13.14 -7.30
C GLY A 93 13.41 -12.99 -7.36
N LEU A 94 12.89 -11.82 -6.98
CA LEU A 94 11.46 -11.49 -7.04
C LEU A 94 10.98 -11.45 -8.49
N LEU A 95 11.75 -10.81 -9.37
CA LEU A 95 11.47 -10.76 -10.80
C LEU A 95 11.45 -12.14 -11.45
N TYR A 96 12.46 -12.98 -11.13
CA TYR A 96 12.61 -14.29 -11.76
C TYR A 96 11.50 -15.28 -11.35
N LEU A 97 11.07 -15.26 -10.09
CA LEU A 97 10.09 -16.21 -9.55
C LEU A 97 8.66 -15.68 -9.55
N GLY A 98 8.47 -14.38 -9.26
CA GLY A 98 7.16 -13.75 -9.07
C GLY A 98 6.72 -12.86 -10.23
N GLY A 99 7.62 -12.52 -11.15
CA GLY A 99 7.35 -11.59 -12.25
C GLY A 99 7.43 -10.13 -11.83
N GLN A 100 6.87 -9.24 -12.66
CA GLN A 100 6.90 -7.79 -12.46
C GLN A 100 5.51 -7.26 -12.11
N ARG A 101 5.46 -6.27 -11.22
CA ARG A 101 4.24 -5.49 -10.95
C ARG A 101 3.90 -4.59 -12.13
N VAL A 102 2.70 -4.74 -12.66
CA VAL A 102 2.23 -3.98 -13.83
C VAL A 102 1.24 -2.88 -13.47
N ALA A 103 0.61 -2.95 -12.30
CA ALA A 103 -0.34 -1.97 -11.80
C ALA A 103 -0.42 -2.01 -10.27
N SER A 104 -0.78 -0.87 -9.68
CA SER A 104 -1.05 -0.72 -8.25
C SER A 104 -2.42 -0.07 -8.07
N VAL A 105 -3.24 -0.60 -7.16
CA VAL A 105 -4.52 -0.02 -6.79
C VAL A 105 -4.40 0.48 -5.35
N LEU A 106 -4.41 1.80 -5.18
CA LEU A 106 -4.43 2.44 -3.86
C LEU A 106 -5.88 2.73 -3.49
N ILE A 107 -6.26 2.37 -2.26
CA ILE A 107 -7.62 2.55 -1.73
C ILE A 107 -7.51 3.33 -0.43
N ASP A 108 -8.08 4.54 -0.41
CA ASP A 108 -8.20 5.31 0.82
C ASP A 108 -9.27 4.66 1.72
N LEU A 109 -8.85 4.19 2.89
CA LEU A 109 -9.74 3.55 3.86
C LEU A 109 -10.33 4.55 4.86
N THR A 110 -9.77 5.75 4.93
CA THR A 110 -10.19 6.83 5.81
C THR A 110 -10.04 8.17 5.10
N THR A 111 -11.02 9.03 5.30
CA THR A 111 -11.00 10.44 4.93
C THR A 111 -10.08 11.23 5.87
N LEU A 112 -9.31 12.19 5.34
CA LEU A 112 -8.54 13.14 6.16
C LEU A 112 -9.20 14.52 6.13
N PRO A 113 -9.15 15.29 7.24
CA PRO A 113 -9.63 16.67 7.23
C PRO A 113 -8.84 17.55 6.26
N ASP A 114 -9.48 18.62 5.79
CA ASP A 114 -8.85 19.62 4.94
C ASP A 114 -7.57 20.19 5.55
N GLY A 115 -6.54 20.31 4.71
CA GLY A 115 -5.25 20.88 5.11
C GLY A 115 -4.33 19.92 5.88
N CYS A 116 -4.74 18.69 6.18
CA CYS A 116 -3.88 17.70 6.85
C CYS A 116 -2.86 17.02 5.91
N GLY A 117 -2.98 17.22 4.59
CA GLY A 117 -2.12 16.55 3.60
C GLY A 117 -2.52 15.10 3.36
N GLY A 118 -1.54 14.20 3.22
CA GLY A 118 -1.78 12.76 3.03
C GLY A 118 -2.19 12.33 1.60
N GLY A 119 -2.26 13.27 0.65
CA GLY A 119 -2.53 12.94 -0.75
C GLY A 119 -1.39 12.17 -1.42
N THR A 120 -1.73 11.43 -2.48
CA THR A 120 -0.77 10.72 -3.31
C THR A 120 -0.31 11.63 -4.46
N VAL A 121 0.99 11.89 -4.55
CA VAL A 121 1.55 12.82 -5.54
C VAL A 121 2.40 12.06 -6.57
N PHE A 122 2.18 12.36 -7.84
CA PHE A 122 2.95 11.86 -8.98
C PHE A 122 3.77 13.00 -9.60
N PRO A 123 4.94 13.35 -9.01
CA PRO A 123 5.65 14.59 -9.32
C PRO A 123 6.15 14.67 -10.76
N ARG A 124 6.50 13.53 -11.38
CA ARG A 124 7.00 13.49 -12.76
C ARG A 124 5.94 13.88 -13.80
N VAL A 125 4.66 13.71 -13.48
CA VAL A 125 3.54 14.03 -14.37
C VAL A 125 2.71 15.22 -13.86
N GLY A 126 3.08 15.81 -12.72
CA GLY A 126 2.40 16.98 -12.16
C GLY A 126 0.96 16.71 -11.68
N VAL A 127 0.62 15.47 -11.35
CA VAL A 127 -0.72 15.06 -10.90
C VAL A 127 -0.68 14.69 -9.43
N ALA A 128 -1.75 14.99 -8.70
CA ALA A 128 -1.98 14.52 -7.34
C ALA A 128 -3.40 13.99 -7.19
N ALA A 129 -3.54 12.87 -6.49
CA ALA A 129 -4.82 12.40 -5.96
C ALA A 129 -4.92 12.90 -4.50
N PRO A 130 -5.88 13.78 -4.15
CA PRO A 130 -6.06 14.23 -2.78
C PRO A 130 -6.49 13.05 -1.90
N ALA A 131 -6.09 13.06 -0.63
CA ALA A 131 -6.71 12.18 0.36
C ALA A 131 -8.17 12.63 0.48
N VAL A 132 -9.09 11.75 0.09
CA VAL A 132 -10.51 12.08 -0.13
C VAL A 132 -11.13 12.77 1.08
N LEU A 133 -12.04 13.73 0.82
CA LEU A 133 -13.08 14.28 1.71
C LEU A 133 -14.42 13.55 1.50
#